data_AF-A0A6G9Y6U8-F1
#
_entry.id   AF-A0A6G9Y6U8-F1
#
_cell.length_a   1.000
_cell.length_b   1.000
_cell.length_c   1.000
_cell.angle_alpha   90.00
_cell.angle_beta   90.00
_cell.angle_gamma   90.00
#
_symmetry.space_group_name_H-M   'P 1'
#
loop_
_entity.id
_entity.type
_entity.pdbx_description
1 polymer ?
#
loop_
_entity_poly.entity_id
_entity_poly.type
_entity_poly.pdbx_seq_one_letter_code
_entity_poly.pdbx_strand_id
1 'polypeptide(L)'
;MMASLRGLLPLLAVGIAVTACGLLVAVGHQHGDEQTEQSPSTSVVVPSQSDGPREFGLPSADMFGNRLETTSDRGGVALPQDSAQRPAAESGPLYLISPPSGMMWQRGWGGAALGFSHSDGPTRVHDGIASGFADTPQGAGLAAYDALGRTLAAPDGIWQQVIAQRYLGGGQALMDGMARSRRNNPAASKYVVVPDGFRILPGFRPDFAVVEIAVRAHDGWASSTWPMVWVGDDWKVRVPDRVDDLWASTHLSSLAGFGVWK
;
A
#
# COMPACT_ATOMS: atom_id res chain seq x y z
N MET A 1 20.87 -59.68 5.03
CA MET A 1 22.08 -59.07 4.44
C MET A 1 21.64 -58.32 3.19
N MET A 2 21.67 -56.97 3.25
CA MET A 2 21.54 -55.98 2.15
C MET A 2 20.22 -55.95 1.34
N ALA A 3 19.65 -54.81 0.91
CA ALA A 3 19.70 -53.40 1.29
C ALA A 3 18.49 -52.74 0.56
N SER A 4 17.85 -51.78 1.21
CA SER A 4 16.73 -50.97 0.69
C SER A 4 17.21 -50.02 -0.42
N LEU A 5 16.50 -49.97 -1.56
CA LEU A 5 16.67 -48.92 -2.57
C LEU A 5 15.44 -48.00 -2.58
N ARG A 6 15.46 -46.98 -1.71
CA ARG A 6 14.56 -45.83 -1.78
C ARG A 6 15.08 -44.90 -2.87
N GLY A 7 14.35 -44.80 -3.98
CA GLY A 7 14.59 -43.81 -5.02
C GLY A 7 14.25 -42.41 -4.49
N LEU A 8 15.29 -41.59 -4.33
CA LEU A 8 15.21 -40.16 -4.04
C LEU A 8 14.59 -39.44 -5.26
N LEU A 9 13.44 -38.79 -5.09
CA LEU A 9 12.97 -37.77 -6.02
C LEU A 9 13.67 -36.45 -5.66
N PRO A 10 14.35 -35.75 -6.61
CA PRO A 10 14.90 -34.44 -6.32
C PRO A 10 13.76 -33.42 -6.19
N LEU A 11 13.59 -32.87 -4.98
CA LEU A 11 12.83 -31.64 -4.74
C LEU A 11 13.49 -30.51 -5.55
N LEU A 12 12.88 -30.12 -6.66
CA LEU A 12 13.16 -28.84 -7.30
C LEU A 12 12.57 -27.74 -6.40
N ALA A 13 13.44 -27.17 -5.56
CA ALA A 13 13.15 -25.96 -4.80
C ALA A 13 13.04 -24.79 -5.78
N VAL A 14 11.82 -24.39 -6.11
CA VAL A 14 11.54 -23.14 -6.82
C VAL A 14 11.72 -22.01 -5.81
N GLY A 15 12.90 -21.39 -5.82
CA GLY A 15 13.14 -20.13 -5.13
C GLY A 15 12.36 -19.03 -5.83
N ILE A 16 11.32 -18.50 -5.17
CA ILE A 16 10.59 -17.33 -5.67
C ILE A 16 11.48 -16.11 -5.43
N ALA A 17 12.07 -15.63 -6.52
CA ALA A 17 12.75 -14.35 -6.57
C ALA A 17 11.70 -13.25 -6.36
N VAL A 18 11.78 -12.56 -5.23
CA VAL A 18 11.27 -11.19 -5.13
C VAL A 18 12.15 -10.37 -6.07
N THR A 19 11.68 -10.16 -7.30
CA THR A 19 12.38 -9.32 -8.27
C THR A 19 12.39 -7.90 -7.73
N ALA A 20 13.52 -7.52 -7.14
CA ALA A 20 13.85 -6.13 -6.87
C ALA A 20 13.85 -5.38 -8.20
N CYS A 21 12.90 -4.47 -8.40
CA CYS A 21 12.99 -3.44 -9.44
C CYS A 21 14.20 -2.53 -9.12
N GLY A 22 15.38 -2.90 -9.61
CA GLY A 22 16.57 -2.05 -9.56
C GLY A 22 16.57 -1.06 -10.71
N LEU A 23 16.40 0.23 -10.41
CA LEU A 23 16.61 1.33 -11.36
C LEU A 23 18.07 1.81 -11.28
N LEU A 24 18.83 1.70 -12.37
CA LEU A 24 20.11 2.39 -12.55
C LEU A 24 19.84 3.76 -13.19
N VAL A 25 20.05 4.85 -12.44
CA VAL A 25 20.13 6.21 -12.99
C VAL A 25 21.61 6.60 -13.01
N ALA A 26 22.14 6.78 -14.23
CA ALA A 26 23.46 7.33 -14.46
C ALA A 26 23.43 8.84 -14.14
N VAL A 27 24.17 9.25 -13.11
CA VAL A 27 24.41 10.66 -12.78
C VAL A 27 25.53 11.18 -13.68
N GLY A 28 25.18 12.05 -14.63
CA GLY A 28 26.15 12.88 -15.35
C GLY A 28 26.55 14.05 -14.47
N HIS A 29 27.79 14.04 -13.99
CA HIS A 29 28.46 15.18 -13.37
C HIS A 29 28.72 16.28 -14.41
N GLN A 30 28.31 17.53 -14.12
CA GLN A 30 29.00 18.71 -14.63
C GLN A 30 29.19 19.73 -13.49
N HIS A 31 30.46 19.98 -13.19
CA HIS A 31 30.98 21.12 -12.43
C HIS A 31 30.91 22.38 -13.30
N GLY A 32 30.58 23.51 -12.68
CA GLY A 32 30.78 24.85 -13.21
C GLY A 32 30.80 25.84 -12.05
N ASP A 33 31.94 26.51 -11.87
CA ASP A 33 32.33 27.31 -10.71
C ASP A 33 31.61 28.67 -10.56
N GLU A 34 31.62 29.12 -9.31
CA GLU A 34 31.60 30.48 -8.71
C GLU A 34 31.32 31.73 -9.58
N GLN A 35 30.41 32.61 -9.13
CA GLN A 35 30.77 33.86 -8.41
C GLN A 35 29.55 34.76 -8.10
N THR A 36 29.71 35.47 -6.98
CA THR A 36 28.87 36.43 -6.27
C THR A 36 28.48 37.68 -7.06
N GLU A 37 27.23 38.17 -6.92
CA GLU A 37 26.92 39.61 -7.03
C GLU A 37 25.56 39.96 -6.37
N GLN A 38 25.59 40.92 -5.43
CA GLN A 38 24.44 41.49 -4.73
C GLN A 38 23.70 42.52 -5.60
N SER A 39 22.37 42.55 -5.53
CA SER A 39 21.54 43.73 -5.85
C SER A 39 20.08 43.58 -5.35
N PRO A 40 19.32 44.68 -5.23
CA PRO A 40 18.63 45.06 -3.99
C PRO A 40 17.20 44.52 -3.82
N SER A 41 16.80 44.43 -2.55
CA SER A 41 15.47 44.05 -2.08
C SER A 41 14.36 44.91 -2.70
N THR A 42 13.67 44.36 -3.70
CA THR A 42 12.35 44.87 -4.10
C THR A 42 11.32 44.11 -3.28
N SER A 43 10.73 44.77 -2.29
CA SER A 43 9.64 44.22 -1.48
C SER A 43 8.41 44.01 -2.37
N VAL A 44 8.30 42.82 -2.96
CA VAL A 44 7.05 42.38 -3.60
C VAL A 44 6.05 42.13 -2.47
N VAL A 45 5.02 42.97 -2.41
CA VAL A 45 3.85 42.77 -1.57
C VAL A 45 3.17 41.49 -2.04
N VAL A 46 3.40 40.38 -1.34
CA VAL A 46 2.68 39.13 -1.55
C VAL A 46 1.25 39.33 -1.03
N PRO A 47 0.20 39.09 -1.83
CA PRO A 47 -1.16 39.12 -1.32
C PRO A 47 -1.32 37.98 -0.31
N SER A 48 -1.76 38.31 0.90
CA SER A 48 -2.10 37.35 1.95
C SER A 48 -3.19 36.41 1.45
N GLN A 49 -2.80 35.21 1.01
CA GLN A 49 -3.72 34.14 0.71
C GLN A 49 -4.27 33.60 2.04
N SER A 50 -5.59 33.75 2.17
CA SER A 50 -6.49 33.24 3.20
C SER A 50 -6.02 31.99 3.94
N ASP A 51 -5.93 32.10 5.27
CA ASP A 51 -5.81 30.98 6.21
C ASP A 51 -7.09 30.13 6.18
N GLY A 52 -7.08 29.07 5.37
CA GLY A 52 -7.71 27.82 5.75
C GLY A 52 -6.73 27.01 6.61
N PRO A 53 -7.19 26.02 7.42
CA PRO A 53 -6.27 25.14 8.13
C PRO A 53 -5.33 24.48 7.11
N ARG A 54 -4.02 24.75 7.19
CA ARG A 54 -3.01 24.06 6.36
C ARG A 54 -2.81 22.63 6.89
N GLU A 55 -3.86 21.82 6.82
CA GLU A 55 -3.81 20.40 7.21
C GLU A 55 -2.90 19.61 6.26
N PHE A 56 -2.81 20.07 5.01
CA PHE A 56 -1.93 19.52 3.98
C PHE A 56 -0.81 20.50 3.62
N GLY A 57 0.41 19.97 3.54
CA GLY A 57 1.57 20.65 2.98
C GLY A 57 1.60 20.59 1.45
N LEU A 58 2.74 20.96 0.85
CA LEU A 58 2.90 20.86 -0.60
C LEU A 58 2.72 19.39 -1.06
N PRO A 59 1.91 19.14 -2.10
CA PRO A 59 1.79 17.82 -2.69
C PRO A 59 3.15 17.29 -3.14
N SER A 60 3.29 15.97 -3.11
CA SER A 60 4.44 15.24 -3.62
C SER A 60 3.99 14.18 -4.63
N ALA A 61 4.93 13.37 -5.10
CA ALA A 61 4.61 12.22 -5.92
C ALA A 61 5.35 10.95 -5.44
N ASP A 62 4.80 9.80 -5.80
CA ASP A 62 5.52 8.53 -5.76
C ASP A 62 6.52 8.40 -6.93
N MET A 63 7.24 7.27 -7.00
CA MET A 63 8.25 7.05 -8.05
C MET A 63 7.68 6.95 -9.48
N PHE A 64 6.36 6.85 -9.63
CA PHE A 64 5.67 6.81 -10.92
C PHE A 64 4.92 8.10 -11.23
N GLY A 65 5.07 9.14 -10.40
CA GLY A 65 4.43 10.43 -10.61
C GLY A 65 2.99 10.50 -10.12
N ASN A 66 2.47 9.49 -9.41
CA ASN A 66 1.14 9.59 -8.82
C ASN A 66 1.18 10.57 -7.64
N ARG A 67 0.19 11.46 -7.57
CA ARG A 67 0.11 12.53 -6.57
C ARG A 67 -0.11 11.95 -5.17
N LEU A 68 0.64 12.47 -4.20
CA LEU A 68 0.51 12.17 -2.78
C LEU A 68 0.40 13.45 -1.97
N GLU A 69 -0.66 13.59 -1.18
CA GLU A 69 -0.84 14.71 -0.26
C GLU A 69 0.13 14.59 0.93
N THR A 70 0.81 15.67 1.26
CA THR A 70 1.71 15.69 2.42
C THR A 70 0.93 16.10 3.65
N THR A 71 0.88 15.27 4.68
CA THR A 71 0.25 15.58 5.97
C THR A 71 1.29 15.88 7.04
N SER A 72 0.83 16.49 8.15
CA SER A 72 1.66 16.72 9.34
C SER A 72 2.10 15.41 10.02
N ASP A 73 1.25 14.39 10.02
CA ASP A 73 1.55 13.05 10.50
C ASP A 73 1.97 12.12 9.34
N ARG A 74 3.08 11.40 9.51
CA ARG A 74 3.57 10.37 8.57
C ARG A 74 2.73 9.11 8.55
N GLY A 75 1.90 8.88 9.56
CA GLY A 75 0.86 7.86 9.56
C GLY A 75 -0.36 8.25 8.72
N GLY A 76 -0.44 9.50 8.27
CA GLY A 76 -1.58 10.09 7.58
C GLY A 76 -2.68 10.56 8.54
N VAL A 77 -3.63 11.30 8.01
CA VAL A 77 -4.75 11.90 8.73
C VAL A 77 -6.06 11.37 8.16
N ALA A 78 -6.92 10.83 9.04
CA ALA A 78 -8.23 10.32 8.65
C ALA A 78 -9.13 11.45 8.11
N LEU A 79 -9.92 11.14 7.09
CA LEU A 79 -10.82 12.10 6.45
C LEU A 79 -12.23 12.02 7.06
N PRO A 80 -13.02 13.12 7.06
CA PRO A 80 -14.43 13.07 7.40
C PRO A 80 -15.19 12.04 6.58
N GLN A 81 -16.00 11.19 7.22
CA GLN A 81 -16.70 10.10 6.55
C GLN A 81 -18.16 10.47 6.19
N ASP A 82 -18.57 10.12 4.98
CA ASP A 82 -19.93 10.13 4.47
C ASP A 82 -20.28 8.75 3.89
N SER A 83 -21.03 7.97 4.68
CA SER A 83 -21.45 6.63 4.28
C SER A 83 -22.47 6.61 3.15
N ALA A 84 -23.17 7.73 2.89
CA ALA A 84 -24.16 7.79 1.82
C ALA A 84 -23.52 7.78 0.41
N GLN A 85 -22.21 8.05 0.32
CA GLN A 85 -21.45 8.05 -0.94
C GLN A 85 -20.80 6.70 -1.25
N ARG A 86 -21.02 5.66 -0.44
CA ARG A 86 -20.41 4.35 -0.66
C ARG A 86 -20.93 3.70 -1.94
N PRO A 87 -20.06 3.04 -2.72
CA PRO A 87 -20.51 2.17 -3.82
C PRO A 87 -21.44 1.09 -3.28
N ALA A 88 -22.65 1.01 -3.86
CA ALA A 88 -23.70 0.13 -3.35
C ALA A 88 -23.85 -1.12 -4.22
N ALA A 89 -24.05 -2.29 -3.59
CA ALA A 89 -24.18 -3.57 -4.28
C ALA A 89 -25.39 -3.60 -5.23
N GLU A 90 -26.45 -2.86 -4.91
CA GLU A 90 -27.62 -2.68 -5.78
C GLU A 90 -27.30 -2.00 -7.12
N SER A 91 -26.14 -1.35 -7.25
CA SER A 91 -25.67 -0.74 -8.51
C SER A 91 -25.14 -1.77 -9.52
N GLY A 92 -25.18 -3.07 -9.18
CA GLY A 92 -24.71 -4.16 -10.01
C GLY A 92 -23.23 -4.50 -9.78
N PRO A 93 -22.67 -5.47 -10.52
CA PRO A 93 -21.39 -6.13 -10.20
C PRO A 93 -20.16 -5.21 -10.21
N LEU A 94 -20.28 -4.01 -10.81
CA LEU A 94 -19.19 -3.04 -10.88
C LEU A 94 -18.76 -2.52 -9.50
N TYR A 95 -19.62 -2.61 -8.47
CA TYR A 95 -19.25 -2.22 -7.11
C TYR A 95 -18.04 -2.99 -6.55
N LEU A 96 -17.70 -4.18 -7.09
CA LEU A 96 -16.50 -4.93 -6.70
C LEU A 96 -15.18 -4.34 -7.23
N ILE A 97 -15.27 -3.34 -8.10
CA ILE A 97 -14.12 -2.65 -8.69
C ILE A 97 -14.21 -1.13 -8.56
N SER A 98 -15.37 -0.57 -8.20
CA SER A 98 -15.55 0.87 -7.99
C SER A 98 -14.56 1.42 -6.95
N PRO A 99 -13.97 2.61 -7.18
CA PRO A 99 -13.18 3.28 -6.16
C PRO A 99 -14.05 3.72 -4.98
N PRO A 100 -13.47 3.83 -3.77
CA PRO A 100 -14.08 4.58 -2.67
C PRO A 100 -14.36 6.02 -3.11
N SER A 101 -15.47 6.58 -2.64
CA SER A 101 -15.77 8.00 -2.85
C SER A 101 -14.84 8.89 -2.04
N GLY A 102 -14.35 9.95 -2.69
CA GLY A 102 -13.41 10.91 -2.09
C GLY A 102 -12.05 10.29 -1.76
N MET A 103 -11.53 9.44 -2.65
CA MET A 103 -10.20 8.84 -2.54
C MET A 103 -9.11 9.91 -2.46
N MET A 104 -8.14 9.70 -1.58
CA MET A 104 -6.96 10.52 -1.40
C MET A 104 -5.77 9.65 -1.02
N TRP A 105 -4.67 9.81 -1.73
CA TRP A 105 -3.40 9.19 -1.38
C TRP A 105 -2.55 10.18 -0.58
N GLN A 106 -2.11 9.78 0.60
CA GLN A 106 -1.27 10.58 1.47
C GLN A 106 0.15 10.01 1.51
N ARG A 107 1.14 10.89 1.67
CA ARG A 107 2.56 10.53 1.74
C ARG A 107 2.93 10.06 3.15
N GLY A 108 3.13 8.75 3.28
CA GLY A 108 3.60 8.11 4.50
C GLY A 108 5.12 8.11 4.69
N TRP A 109 5.58 7.27 5.62
CA TRP A 109 7.00 7.05 5.89
C TRP A 109 7.78 6.64 4.64
N GLY A 110 8.96 7.23 4.45
CA GLY A 110 9.84 6.88 3.32
C GLY A 110 9.23 7.09 1.93
N GLY A 111 8.16 7.88 1.82
CA GLY A 111 7.45 8.16 0.56
C GLY A 111 6.35 7.16 0.20
N ALA A 112 5.97 6.26 1.10
CA ALA A 112 4.91 5.29 0.86
C ALA A 112 3.56 5.96 0.57
N ALA A 113 2.79 5.44 -0.37
CA ALA A 113 1.42 5.87 -0.64
C ALA A 113 0.46 5.17 0.34
N LEU A 114 -0.24 5.95 1.17
CA LEU A 114 -1.26 5.45 2.10
C LEU A 114 -2.64 5.95 1.65
N GLY A 115 -3.60 5.04 1.51
CA GLY A 115 -4.92 5.33 0.96
C GLY A 115 -5.91 5.76 2.03
N PHE A 116 -6.61 6.87 1.77
CA PHE A 116 -7.68 7.41 2.58
C PHE A 116 -8.88 7.70 1.70
N SER A 117 -10.08 7.62 2.24
CA SER A 117 -11.30 7.97 1.53
C SER A 117 -12.28 8.69 2.44
N HIS A 118 -13.18 9.45 1.85
CA HIS A 118 -14.32 10.06 2.57
C HIS A 118 -15.47 9.08 2.81
N SER A 119 -15.39 7.81 2.41
CA SER A 119 -16.54 6.89 2.45
C SER A 119 -16.24 5.55 3.13
N ASP A 120 -15.06 4.98 2.85
CA ASP A 120 -14.69 3.62 3.24
C ASP A 120 -13.50 3.59 4.22
N GLY A 121 -13.07 4.75 4.70
CA GLY A 121 -12.07 4.92 5.74
C GLY A 121 -10.63 5.13 5.24
N PRO A 122 -9.64 5.01 6.16
CA PRO A 122 -9.84 4.74 7.58
C PRO A 122 -10.53 5.91 8.31
N THR A 123 -11.32 5.60 9.34
CA THR A 123 -11.97 6.61 10.19
C THR A 123 -11.03 7.20 11.25
N ARG A 124 -9.92 6.51 11.56
CA ARG A 124 -8.91 6.97 12.51
C ARG A 124 -7.53 6.43 12.17
N VAL A 125 -6.51 7.21 12.53
CA VAL A 125 -5.12 6.76 12.65
C VAL A 125 -4.66 7.06 14.07
N HIS A 126 -4.27 6.02 14.81
CA HIS A 126 -3.80 6.15 16.19
C HIS A 126 -2.47 5.43 16.34
N ASP A 127 -1.45 6.12 16.84
CA ASP A 127 -0.07 5.61 16.98
C ASP A 127 0.47 4.96 15.69
N GLY A 128 0.14 5.55 14.55
CA GLY A 128 0.54 5.06 13.23
C GLY A 128 -0.24 3.84 12.74
N ILE A 129 -1.29 3.41 13.43
CA ILE A 129 -2.19 2.30 13.02
C ILE A 129 -3.50 2.88 12.49
N ALA A 130 -3.79 2.64 11.20
CA ALA A 130 -5.10 2.97 10.63
C ALA A 130 -6.12 1.87 10.95
N SER A 131 -7.35 2.30 11.22
CA SER A 131 -8.46 1.39 11.54
C SER A 131 -9.83 2.02 11.32
N GLY A 132 -10.86 1.19 11.42
CA GLY A 132 -12.24 1.56 11.15
C GLY A 132 -12.47 1.82 9.67
N PHE A 133 -11.99 0.89 8.83
CA PHE A 133 -12.41 0.78 7.44
C PHE A 133 -13.85 0.28 7.37
N ALA A 134 -14.60 0.67 6.36
CA ALA A 134 -16.00 0.25 6.23
C ALA A 134 -16.13 -1.25 5.90
N ASP A 135 -17.21 -1.88 6.34
CA ASP A 135 -17.58 -3.26 5.95
C ASP A 135 -18.10 -3.29 4.50
N THR A 136 -17.19 -3.02 3.56
CA THR A 136 -17.45 -2.92 2.12
C THR A 136 -16.30 -3.53 1.32
N PRO A 137 -16.50 -3.88 0.04
CA PRO A 137 -15.42 -4.23 -0.89
C PRO A 137 -14.28 -3.19 -0.90
N GLN A 138 -14.64 -1.91 -0.90
CA GLN A 138 -13.74 -0.77 -0.90
C GLN A 138 -12.91 -0.70 0.38
N GLY A 139 -13.58 -0.82 1.54
CA GLY A 139 -12.92 -0.83 2.84
C GLY A 139 -11.97 -2.01 2.99
N ALA A 140 -12.33 -3.19 2.47
CA ALA A 140 -11.44 -4.35 2.43
C ALA A 140 -10.18 -4.08 1.59
N GLY A 141 -10.33 -3.46 0.42
CA GLY A 141 -9.20 -3.10 -0.45
C GLY A 141 -8.27 -2.06 0.16
N LEU A 142 -8.84 -1.02 0.78
CA LEU A 142 -8.06 0.00 1.50
C LEU A 142 -7.32 -0.61 2.70
N ALA A 143 -8.00 -1.42 3.50
CA ALA A 143 -7.40 -2.08 4.67
C ALA A 143 -6.28 -3.04 4.28
N ALA A 144 -6.44 -3.81 3.20
CA ALA A 144 -5.42 -4.71 2.68
C ALA A 144 -4.15 -3.93 2.28
N TYR A 145 -4.32 -2.86 1.50
CA TYR A 145 -3.19 -2.08 1.03
C TYR A 145 -2.52 -1.28 2.16
N ASP A 146 -3.30 -0.73 3.09
CA ASP A 146 -2.76 -0.03 4.25
C ASP A 146 -1.95 -0.98 5.17
N ALA A 147 -2.48 -2.18 5.45
CA ALA A 147 -1.77 -3.18 6.25
C ALA A 147 -0.42 -3.58 5.60
N LEU A 148 -0.39 -3.76 4.27
CA LEU A 148 0.83 -3.97 3.50
C LEU A 148 1.78 -2.76 3.63
N GLY A 149 1.29 -1.58 3.27
CA GLY A 149 2.06 -0.36 3.18
C GLY A 149 2.72 0.01 4.51
N ARG A 150 1.96 -0.03 5.61
CA ARG A 150 2.50 0.25 6.94
C ARG A 150 3.48 -0.82 7.42
N THR A 151 3.25 -2.09 7.10
CA THR A 151 4.22 -3.15 7.48
C THR A 151 5.57 -2.96 6.76
N LEU A 152 5.55 -2.46 5.53
CA LEU A 152 6.76 -2.16 4.76
C LEU A 152 7.40 -0.80 5.07
N ALA A 153 6.62 0.21 5.46
CA ALA A 153 7.11 1.59 5.55
C ALA A 153 7.26 2.12 6.97
N ALA A 154 6.44 1.66 7.92
CA ALA A 154 6.43 2.22 9.27
C ALA A 154 7.76 1.94 10.02
N PRO A 155 8.14 2.79 10.98
CA PRO A 155 9.34 2.59 11.79
C PRO A 155 9.19 1.38 12.72
N ASP A 156 10.31 0.96 13.30
CA ASP A 156 10.33 -0.09 14.32
C ASP A 156 9.45 0.28 15.52
N GLY A 157 8.81 -0.72 16.10
CA GLY A 157 7.72 -0.56 17.06
C GLY A 157 6.36 -0.52 16.38
N ILE A 158 6.19 0.31 15.34
CA ILE A 158 4.90 0.50 14.67
C ILE A 158 4.58 -0.66 13.72
N TRP A 159 5.50 -1.07 12.85
CA TRP A 159 5.20 -2.16 11.89
C TRP A 159 4.89 -3.49 12.59
N GLN A 160 5.52 -3.76 13.73
CA GLN A 160 5.20 -4.92 14.57
C GLN A 160 3.78 -4.83 15.14
N GLN A 161 3.36 -3.63 15.57
CA GLN A 161 1.99 -3.39 16.01
C GLN A 161 0.98 -3.54 14.87
N VAL A 162 1.33 -3.10 13.65
CA VAL A 162 0.50 -3.34 12.46
C VAL A 162 0.28 -4.83 12.26
N ILE A 163 1.34 -5.65 12.32
CA ILE A 163 1.20 -7.12 12.23
C ILE A 163 0.28 -7.64 13.33
N ALA A 164 0.53 -7.26 14.59
CA ALA A 164 -0.23 -7.74 15.74
C ALA A 164 -1.73 -7.38 15.66
N GLN A 165 -2.06 -6.20 15.12
CA GLN A 165 -3.43 -5.69 15.12
C GLN A 165 -4.19 -5.98 13.84
N ARG A 166 -3.51 -5.98 12.68
CA ARG A 166 -4.12 -6.03 11.35
C ARG A 166 -3.99 -7.36 10.62
N TYR A 167 -3.20 -8.30 11.13
CA TYR A 167 -3.07 -9.63 10.56
C TYR A 167 -3.63 -10.70 11.49
N LEU A 168 -4.27 -11.72 10.92
CA LEU A 168 -4.78 -12.90 11.62
C LEU A 168 -4.10 -14.16 11.11
N GLY A 169 -3.29 -14.78 11.97
CA GLY A 169 -2.47 -15.94 11.66
C GLY A 169 -1.00 -15.56 11.40
N GLY A 170 -0.20 -16.55 10.96
CA GLY A 170 1.23 -16.38 10.67
C GLY A 170 2.15 -16.28 11.89
N GLY A 171 1.71 -15.63 12.97
CA GLY A 171 2.44 -15.54 14.23
C GLY A 171 3.88 -15.08 14.06
N GLN A 172 4.80 -15.73 14.77
CA GLN A 172 6.23 -15.39 14.71
C GLN A 172 6.83 -15.58 13.30
N ALA A 173 6.33 -16.54 12.51
CA ALA A 173 6.84 -16.77 11.16
C ALA A 173 6.61 -15.56 10.24
N LEU A 174 5.44 -14.90 10.36
CA LEU A 174 5.17 -13.64 9.66
C LEU A 174 6.07 -12.52 10.15
N MET A 175 6.23 -12.37 11.47
CA MET A 175 7.09 -11.34 12.05
C MET A 175 8.55 -11.48 11.59
N ASP A 176 9.10 -12.69 11.64
CA ASP A 176 10.47 -12.96 11.22
C ASP A 176 10.66 -12.81 9.71
N GLY A 177 9.65 -13.22 8.93
CA GLY A 177 9.60 -13.04 7.49
C GLY A 177 9.68 -11.56 7.11
N MET A 178 8.87 -10.72 7.75
CA MET A 178 8.89 -9.28 7.54
C MET A 178 10.18 -8.63 8.01
N ALA A 179 10.72 -9.04 9.17
CA ALA A 179 12.02 -8.55 9.64
C ALA A 179 13.15 -8.89 8.66
N ARG A 180 13.15 -10.09 8.06
CA ARG A 180 14.11 -10.47 7.01
C ARG A 180 13.92 -9.62 5.75
N SER A 181 12.68 -9.50 5.26
CA SER A 181 12.35 -8.71 4.07
C SER A 181 12.84 -7.26 4.18
N ARG A 182 12.54 -6.60 5.32
CA ARG A 182 12.96 -5.22 5.60
C ARG A 182 14.47 -5.05 5.69
N ARG A 183 15.18 -6.01 6.28
CA ARG A 183 16.67 -6.00 6.32
C ARG A 183 17.28 -6.15 4.93
N ASN A 184 16.70 -7.00 4.10
CA ASN A 184 17.19 -7.25 2.74
C ASN A 184 16.83 -6.14 1.77
N ASN A 185 15.75 -5.39 2.03
CA ASN A 185 15.30 -4.26 1.22
C ASN A 185 15.00 -3.02 2.09
N PRO A 186 16.03 -2.26 2.50
CA PRO A 186 15.85 -1.09 3.36
C PRO A 186 15.06 0.05 2.70
N ALA A 187 14.94 0.04 1.37
CA ALA A 187 14.22 1.03 0.59
C ALA A 187 12.79 0.59 0.21
N ALA A 188 12.27 -0.50 0.82
CA ALA A 188 10.98 -1.09 0.49
C ALA A 188 9.81 -0.07 0.48
N SER A 189 9.85 0.94 1.36
CA SER A 189 8.83 1.99 1.44
C SER A 189 8.64 2.77 0.13
N LYS A 190 9.70 2.93 -0.67
CA LYS A 190 9.64 3.65 -1.95
C LYS A 190 8.81 2.92 -3.01
N TYR A 191 8.64 1.61 -2.84
CA TYR A 191 7.87 0.75 -3.73
C TYR A 191 6.41 0.56 -3.27
N VAL A 192 6.03 1.14 -2.13
CA VAL A 192 4.62 1.32 -1.74
C VAL A 192 4.08 2.53 -2.50
N VAL A 193 3.57 2.29 -3.70
CA VAL A 193 3.14 3.32 -4.68
C VAL A 193 1.62 3.39 -4.75
N VAL A 194 1.03 4.33 -5.49
CA VAL A 194 -0.41 4.24 -5.78
C VAL A 194 -0.65 3.04 -6.70
N PRO A 195 -1.49 2.05 -6.33
CA PRO A 195 -1.75 0.90 -7.18
C PRO A 195 -2.40 1.29 -8.51
N ASP A 196 -2.10 0.53 -9.55
CA ASP A 196 -2.66 0.75 -10.89
C ASP A 196 -4.03 0.07 -11.04
N GLY A 197 -4.34 -0.93 -10.19
CA GLY A 197 -5.64 -1.60 -10.21
C GLY A 197 -6.01 -2.27 -8.88
N PHE A 198 -7.29 -2.21 -8.55
CA PHE A 198 -7.93 -2.99 -7.49
C PHE A 198 -9.08 -3.83 -8.05
N ARG A 199 -9.25 -5.04 -7.51
CA ARG A 199 -10.43 -5.87 -7.79
C ARG A 199 -10.75 -6.75 -6.59
N ILE A 200 -12.03 -6.85 -6.24
CA ILE A 200 -12.49 -7.92 -5.35
C ILE A 200 -12.83 -9.15 -6.19
N LEU A 201 -12.22 -10.29 -5.86
CA LEU A 201 -12.47 -11.55 -6.57
C LEU A 201 -13.91 -12.06 -6.30
N PRO A 202 -14.47 -12.88 -7.22
CA PRO A 202 -15.77 -13.50 -7.01
C PRO A 202 -15.85 -14.26 -5.68
N GLY A 203 -17.01 -14.19 -5.01
CA GLY A 203 -17.23 -14.83 -3.72
C GLY A 203 -17.09 -13.92 -2.50
N PHE A 204 -17.09 -12.59 -2.70
CA PHE A 204 -17.25 -11.61 -1.62
C PHE A 204 -18.44 -11.94 -0.71
N ARG A 205 -18.22 -11.81 0.59
CA ARG A 205 -19.21 -11.87 1.65
C ARG A 205 -18.89 -10.77 2.67
N PRO A 206 -19.87 -10.30 3.46
CA PRO A 206 -19.62 -9.29 4.50
C PRO A 206 -18.52 -9.70 5.50
N ASP A 207 -18.31 -11.01 5.71
CA ASP A 207 -17.28 -11.52 6.62
C ASP A 207 -15.94 -11.84 5.94
N PHE A 208 -15.89 -11.85 4.60
CA PHE A 208 -14.73 -12.34 3.85
C PHE A 208 -14.63 -11.76 2.44
N ALA A 209 -13.45 -11.24 2.10
CA ALA A 209 -13.13 -10.78 0.76
C ALA A 209 -11.75 -11.31 0.33
N VAL A 210 -11.53 -11.47 -0.97
CA VAL A 210 -10.17 -11.60 -1.52
C VAL A 210 -9.92 -10.41 -2.42
N VAL A 211 -9.02 -9.54 -2.00
CA VAL A 211 -8.62 -8.33 -2.74
C VAL A 211 -7.46 -8.71 -3.64
N GLU A 212 -7.54 -8.39 -4.91
CA GLU A 212 -6.41 -8.44 -5.83
C GLU A 212 -5.93 -7.02 -6.11
N ILE A 213 -4.63 -6.79 -5.90
CA ILE A 213 -4.00 -5.48 -6.05
C ILE A 213 -2.95 -5.60 -7.13
N ALA A 214 -3.03 -4.75 -8.15
CA ALA A 214 -2.07 -4.67 -9.25
C ALA A 214 -1.22 -3.41 -9.12
N VAL A 215 0.10 -3.59 -9.13
CA VAL A 215 1.09 -2.51 -9.11
C VAL A 215 1.96 -2.58 -10.35
N ARG A 216 2.43 -1.43 -10.81
CA ARG A 216 3.29 -1.33 -11.99
C ARG A 216 4.60 -2.08 -11.78
N ALA A 217 5.00 -2.86 -12.79
CA ALA A 217 6.28 -3.54 -12.88
C ALA A 217 6.98 -3.16 -14.19
N HIS A 218 8.20 -3.65 -14.42
CA HIS A 218 8.99 -3.32 -15.62
C HIS A 218 8.23 -3.62 -16.93
N ASP A 219 7.70 -4.84 -17.07
CA ASP A 219 7.03 -5.31 -18.30
C ASP A 219 5.52 -5.56 -18.08
N GLY A 220 4.80 -4.65 -17.42
CA GLY A 220 3.37 -4.76 -17.17
C GLY A 220 3.04 -4.54 -15.70
N TRP A 221 2.31 -5.48 -15.08
CA TRP A 221 1.94 -5.38 -13.66
C TRP A 221 2.31 -6.63 -12.88
N ALA A 222 2.59 -6.44 -11.61
CA ALA A 222 2.60 -7.52 -10.62
C ALA A 222 1.29 -7.45 -9.84
N SER A 223 0.64 -8.59 -9.65
CA SER A 223 -0.61 -8.71 -8.90
C SER A 223 -0.45 -9.67 -7.73
N SER A 224 -1.06 -9.34 -6.60
CA SER A 224 -1.08 -10.19 -5.40
C SER A 224 -2.47 -10.21 -4.80
N THR A 225 -2.84 -11.36 -4.24
CA THR A 225 -4.13 -11.56 -3.58
C THR A 225 -4.02 -11.46 -2.07
N TRP A 226 -4.95 -10.73 -1.45
CA TRP A 226 -5.00 -10.45 -0.03
C TRP A 226 -6.33 -10.96 0.52
N PRO A 227 -6.33 -12.13 1.19
CA PRO A 227 -7.50 -12.60 1.90
C PRO A 227 -7.78 -11.68 3.09
N MET A 228 -9.01 -11.18 3.18
CA MET A 228 -9.46 -10.26 4.21
C MET A 228 -10.65 -10.87 4.96
N VAL A 229 -10.67 -10.69 6.26
CA VAL A 229 -11.79 -11.10 7.13
C VAL A 229 -12.26 -9.93 7.99
N TRP A 230 -13.56 -9.80 8.14
CA TRP A 230 -14.17 -8.77 8.99
C TRP A 230 -14.25 -9.28 10.43
N VAL A 231 -13.45 -8.70 11.34
CA VAL A 231 -13.37 -9.13 12.75
C VAL A 231 -13.17 -7.92 13.67
N GLY A 232 -14.08 -7.76 14.62
CA GLY A 232 -14.00 -6.68 15.62
C GLY A 232 -14.13 -5.29 14.97
N ASP A 233 -15.16 -5.14 14.13
CA ASP A 233 -15.53 -3.91 13.43
C ASP A 233 -14.47 -3.37 12.47
N ASP A 234 -13.63 -4.25 11.91
CA ASP A 234 -12.61 -3.86 10.96
C ASP A 234 -12.12 -5.03 10.10
N TRP A 235 -11.54 -4.71 8.94
CA TRP A 235 -10.92 -5.68 8.05
C TRP A 235 -9.51 -6.07 8.49
N LYS A 236 -9.23 -7.37 8.56
CA LYS A 236 -7.90 -7.93 8.88
C LYS A 236 -7.42 -8.83 7.76
N VAL A 237 -6.12 -8.80 7.50
CA VAL A 237 -5.46 -9.71 6.57
C VAL A 237 -5.47 -11.11 7.18
N ARG A 238 -6.11 -12.08 6.53
CA ARG A 238 -6.02 -13.49 6.89
C ARG A 238 -4.76 -14.08 6.26
N VAL A 239 -3.77 -14.39 7.10
CA VAL A 239 -2.50 -14.94 6.65
C VAL A 239 -2.69 -16.38 6.19
N PRO A 240 -2.33 -16.76 4.95
CA PRO A 240 -2.38 -18.15 4.51
C PRO A 240 -1.55 -19.08 5.41
N ASP A 241 -1.85 -20.38 5.40
CA ASP A 241 -1.15 -21.37 6.25
C ASP A 241 0.36 -21.37 5.99
N ARG A 242 0.75 -21.12 4.74
CA ARG A 242 2.12 -20.80 4.36
C ARG A 242 2.26 -19.28 4.22
N VAL A 243 3.03 -18.68 5.12
CA VAL A 243 3.27 -17.23 5.13
C VAL A 243 3.85 -16.73 3.80
N ASP A 244 4.68 -17.53 3.12
CA ASP A 244 5.26 -17.15 1.83
C ASP A 244 4.20 -16.90 0.75
N ASP A 245 3.06 -17.59 0.84
CA ASP A 245 1.97 -17.47 -0.13
C ASP A 245 1.27 -16.10 -0.02
N LEU A 246 1.39 -15.40 1.12
CA LEU A 246 0.87 -14.04 1.29
C LEU A 246 1.53 -13.03 0.33
N TRP A 247 2.78 -13.29 -0.04
CA TRP A 247 3.61 -12.41 -0.86
C TRP A 247 3.73 -12.91 -2.30
N ALA A 248 3.04 -14.00 -2.63
CA ALA A 248 3.01 -14.50 -3.98
C ALA A 248 2.48 -13.42 -4.92
N SER A 249 3.20 -13.21 -6.02
CA SER A 249 2.80 -12.29 -7.07
C SER A 249 2.74 -12.99 -8.42
N THR A 250 1.77 -12.58 -9.21
CA THR A 250 1.56 -13.06 -10.58
C THR A 250 1.75 -11.90 -11.54
N HIS A 251 2.45 -12.15 -12.64
CA HIS A 251 2.60 -11.18 -13.70
C HIS A 251 1.29 -11.02 -14.50
N LEU A 252 0.89 -9.77 -14.75
CA LEU A 252 -0.23 -9.42 -15.61
C LEU A 252 0.25 -8.58 -16.79
N SER A 253 -0.25 -8.93 -17.98
CA SER A 253 -0.07 -8.16 -19.22
C SER A 253 -1.18 -7.13 -19.46
N SER A 254 -2.25 -7.15 -18.65
CA SER A 254 -3.42 -6.28 -18.78
C SER A 254 -4.12 -6.09 -17.44
N LEU A 255 -4.76 -4.94 -17.26
CA LEU A 255 -5.64 -4.60 -16.13
C LEU A 255 -7.12 -4.78 -16.45
N ALA A 256 -7.46 -5.55 -17.48
CA ALA A 256 -8.85 -5.83 -17.82
C ALA A 256 -9.61 -6.38 -16.60
N GLY A 257 -10.70 -5.70 -16.22
CA GLY A 257 -11.53 -6.05 -15.07
C GLY A 257 -11.04 -5.51 -13.72
N PHE A 258 -9.97 -4.70 -13.68
CA PHE A 258 -9.60 -3.93 -12.49
C PHE A 258 -10.25 -2.55 -12.50
N GLY A 259 -10.51 -2.02 -11.31
CA GLY A 259 -10.86 -0.62 -11.09
C GLY A 259 -9.63 0.21 -10.75
N VAL A 260 -9.67 1.49 -11.12
CA VAL A 260 -8.57 2.45 -10.88
C VAL A 260 -8.93 3.36 -9.72
N TRP A 261 -8.09 3.40 -8.69
CA TRP A 261 -8.29 4.18 -7.47
C TRP A 261 -7.20 5.26 -7.37
N LYS A 262 -7.23 6.26 -8.25
CA LYS A 262 -6.22 7.33 -8.33
C LYS A 262 -6.84 8.70 -8.14
#